data_AF-A0A7W4DAJ7-F1
#
_entry.id   AF-A0A7W4DAJ7-F1
#
_cell.length_a   1.000
_cell.length_b   1.000
_cell.length_c   1.000
_cell.angle_alpha   90.00
_cell.angle_beta   90.00
_cell.angle_gamma   90.00
#
_symmetry.space_group_name_H-M   'P 1'
#
loop_
_entity.id
_entity.type
_entity.pdbx_description
1 polymer ?
#
loop_
_entity_poly.entity_id
_entity_poly.type
_entity_poly.pdbx_seq_one_letter_code
_entity_poly.pdbx_strand_id
1 'polypeptide(L)'
;MNKYLCILAALISLSSTQLQAATTSTSCSSTAPSGYVMTKIQERSNSCSGGNLYTYTRLAGESVLDTCIRTTPSGWINTKERSYTGSGICGSSSGTPKTIWQITNSYGQTKLNSCTRTLPTGWVITRQTSYSGSGDCGMASGSKRTQYEAQSTAGQSQMSVCNASTLPSGWEVSATSSSTNCGTGSGNLWKILNTKPLTKVALHHYIGKTGDNLYVTKRDDAGMALYKYSYNAIAAQVPSSAAFGTTVLHRYYNASIANSFYTIGRDDASYSKFGYTYAGAAANVFTAKVPNATALHRYWNPTTKHHFYSVVYSSTGINGFKYEKVEGYVYNP
;
A
#
# COMPACT_ATOMS: atom_id res chain seq x y z
N MET A 1 -29.52 67.60 5.04
CA MET A 1 -29.30 67.07 6.40
C MET A 1 -29.49 65.56 6.31
N ASN A 2 -28.46 64.71 6.50
CA ASN A 2 -28.18 63.97 7.75
C ASN A 2 -29.46 63.40 8.42
N LYS A 3 -29.58 62.11 8.80
CA LYS A 3 -28.52 61.10 9.06
C LYS A 3 -29.13 59.69 9.31
N TYR A 4 -28.37 58.61 9.04
CA TYR A 4 -28.57 57.19 9.46
C TYR A 4 -29.81 56.41 8.95
N LEU A 5 -29.93 55.08 9.07
CA LEU A 5 -29.02 53.92 8.91
C LEU A 5 -29.84 52.65 9.27
N CYS A 6 -30.01 51.69 8.35
CA CYS A 6 -30.18 50.26 8.71
C CYS A 6 -30.04 49.35 7.49
N ILE A 7 -29.01 48.51 7.50
CA ILE A 7 -28.80 47.42 6.54
C ILE A 7 -29.34 46.15 7.20
N LEU A 8 -30.30 45.47 6.57
CA LEU A 8 -30.69 44.13 7.01
C LEU A 8 -29.72 43.10 6.39
N ALA A 9 -28.78 42.61 7.19
CA ALA A 9 -27.88 41.54 6.78
C ALA A 9 -28.58 40.18 6.93
N ALA A 10 -28.76 39.45 5.83
CA ALA A 10 -29.13 38.05 5.86
C ALA A 10 -27.86 37.19 6.12
N LEU A 11 -27.72 36.74 7.36
CA LEU A 11 -26.74 35.72 7.79
C LEU A 11 -27.24 34.31 7.45
N ILE A 12 -26.35 33.31 7.60
CA ILE A 12 -26.58 31.85 7.44
C ILE A 12 -26.64 31.41 5.95
N SER A 13 -25.95 30.39 5.44
CA SER A 13 -24.76 29.60 5.84
C SER A 13 -24.31 28.77 4.59
N LEU A 14 -23.25 27.95 4.56
CA LEU A 14 -22.25 27.50 5.53
C LEU A 14 -20.98 27.12 4.74
N SER A 15 -19.78 27.48 5.20
CA SER A 15 -18.53 27.09 4.56
C SER A 15 -18.21 25.60 4.77
N SER A 16 -18.34 24.77 3.73
CA SER A 16 -17.87 23.38 3.74
C SER A 16 -16.37 23.28 3.46
N THR A 17 -15.55 23.87 4.34
CA THR A 17 -14.14 23.49 4.44
C THR A 17 -14.05 22.02 4.83
N GLN A 18 -13.82 21.14 3.85
CA GLN A 18 -13.42 19.77 4.11
C GLN A 18 -12.13 19.81 4.95
N LEU A 19 -12.24 19.42 6.22
CA LEU A 19 -11.08 19.03 7.01
C LEU A 19 -10.45 17.81 6.35
N GLN A 20 -9.49 18.04 5.45
CA GLN A 20 -8.40 17.09 5.30
C GLN A 20 -7.82 16.90 6.71
N ALA A 21 -7.95 15.69 7.24
CA ALA A 21 -7.35 15.35 8.52
C ALA A 21 -5.86 15.69 8.42
N ALA A 22 -5.39 16.61 9.26
CA ALA A 22 -4.05 17.15 9.16
C ALA A 22 -3.04 16.00 9.13
N THR A 23 -2.12 16.05 8.15
CA THR A 23 -1.06 15.05 7.96
C THR A 23 -0.22 14.89 9.22
N THR A 24 -0.09 15.95 10.00
CA THR A 24 0.43 15.93 11.36
C THR A 24 -0.57 16.47 12.38
N SER A 25 -0.50 15.95 13.60
CA SER A 25 -1.25 16.41 14.77
C SER A 25 -0.32 16.51 15.97
N THR A 26 -0.64 17.34 16.96
CA THR A 26 0.14 17.44 18.20
C THR A 26 -0.74 17.24 19.44
N SER A 27 -0.16 16.67 20.49
CA SER A 27 -0.85 16.45 21.77
C SER A 27 0.15 16.38 22.92
N CYS A 28 -0.31 16.68 24.13
CA CYS A 28 0.44 16.46 25.38
C CYS A 28 0.31 15.01 25.90
N SER A 29 -0.55 14.19 25.29
CA SER A 29 -0.64 12.76 25.54
C SER A 29 0.35 11.98 24.66
N SER A 30 0.99 10.96 25.24
CA SER A 30 1.88 10.01 24.55
C SER A 30 1.13 8.91 23.77
N THR A 31 -0.20 8.86 23.86
CA THR A 31 -1.03 7.91 23.12
C THR A 31 -1.31 8.42 21.71
N ALA A 32 -0.88 7.66 20.70
CA ALA A 32 -1.18 7.98 19.29
C ALA A 32 -2.66 7.78 18.95
N PRO A 33 -3.29 8.71 18.19
CA PRO A 33 -4.58 8.47 17.56
C PRO A 33 -4.55 7.28 16.60
N SER A 34 -5.70 6.64 16.37
CA SER A 34 -5.80 5.54 15.40
C SER A 34 -5.40 6.01 13.99
N GLY A 35 -4.54 5.24 13.32
CA GLY A 35 -4.00 5.57 12.00
C GLY A 35 -2.85 6.60 12.00
N TYR A 36 -2.32 6.96 13.16
CA TYR A 36 -1.16 7.85 13.32
C TYR A 36 0.01 7.14 14.05
N VAL A 37 1.21 7.70 13.92
CA VAL A 37 2.42 7.25 14.63
C VAL A 37 3.19 8.44 15.20
N MET A 38 3.83 8.27 16.37
CA MET A 38 4.62 9.33 17.01
C MET A 38 5.93 9.57 16.25
N THR A 39 6.11 10.75 15.67
CA THR A 39 7.25 11.12 14.81
C THR A 39 8.16 12.18 15.44
N LYS A 40 7.70 12.89 16.47
CA LYS A 40 8.52 13.84 17.23
C LYS A 40 8.11 13.90 18.71
N ILE A 41 9.09 14.17 19.58
CA ILE A 41 8.89 14.53 20.99
C ILE A 41 9.64 15.85 21.23
N GLN A 42 8.91 16.90 21.59
CA GLN A 42 9.46 18.14 22.12
C GLN A 42 9.29 18.15 23.64
N GLU A 43 10.40 18.03 24.35
CA GLU A 43 10.43 18.12 25.81
C GLU A 43 10.31 19.58 26.27
N ARG A 44 9.80 19.79 27.50
CA ARG A 44 9.64 21.12 28.12
C ARG A 44 8.86 22.12 27.25
N SER A 45 7.77 21.67 26.66
CA SER A 45 6.91 22.52 25.83
C SER A 45 5.97 23.37 26.68
N ASN A 46 5.96 24.69 26.44
CA ASN A 46 5.03 25.63 27.06
C ASN A 46 3.56 25.30 26.71
N SER A 47 3.30 24.72 25.53
CA SER A 47 1.97 24.23 25.11
C SER A 47 1.45 23.07 25.96
N CYS A 48 2.32 22.43 26.75
CA CYS A 48 2.01 21.33 27.65
C CYS A 48 2.43 21.63 29.10
N SER A 49 2.43 22.91 29.49
CA SER A 49 2.78 23.37 30.85
C SER A 49 4.15 22.87 31.35
N GLY A 50 5.15 22.81 30.45
CA GLY A 50 6.49 22.28 30.75
C GLY A 50 6.63 20.76 30.60
N GLY A 51 5.55 20.06 30.25
CA GLY A 51 5.56 18.66 29.84
C GLY A 51 6.04 18.43 28.40
N ASN A 52 5.86 17.20 27.90
CA ASN A 52 6.23 16.83 26.55
C ASN A 52 5.09 17.11 25.56
N LEU A 53 5.42 17.74 24.43
CA LEU A 53 4.54 17.86 23.26
C LEU A 53 4.95 16.80 22.23
N TYR A 54 4.02 15.89 21.92
CA TYR A 54 4.20 14.82 20.95
C TYR A 54 3.66 15.27 19.59
N THR A 55 4.39 14.98 18.51
CA THR A 55 3.87 15.11 17.14
C THR A 55 3.58 13.72 16.58
N TYR A 56 2.42 13.61 15.95
CA TYR A 56 1.90 12.41 15.33
C TYR A 56 1.74 12.63 13.83
N THR A 57 2.27 11.74 13.00
CA THR A 57 2.06 11.77 11.54
C THR A 57 1.06 10.69 11.14
N ARG A 58 0.14 11.01 10.22
CA ARG A 58 -0.85 10.09 9.68
C ARG A 58 -0.16 9.05 8.80
N LEU A 59 -0.50 7.77 8.96
CA LEU A 59 0.11 6.68 8.18
C LEU A 59 -0.40 6.63 6.72
N ALA A 60 -1.62 7.09 6.48
CA ALA A 60 -2.25 7.03 5.16
C ALA A 60 -1.68 8.11 4.22
N GLY A 61 -1.05 7.66 3.13
CA GLY A 61 -0.35 8.50 2.16
C GLY A 61 1.18 8.37 2.23
N GLU A 62 1.70 7.87 3.35
CA GLU A 62 3.14 7.79 3.62
C GLU A 62 3.74 6.44 3.21
N SER A 63 5.00 6.47 2.77
CA SER A 63 5.77 5.29 2.36
C SER A 63 6.92 4.95 3.32
N VAL A 64 7.53 5.95 3.95
CA VAL A 64 8.60 5.81 4.95
C VAL A 64 8.41 6.89 6.01
N LEU A 65 8.52 6.53 7.29
CA LEU A 65 8.46 7.46 8.41
C LEU A 65 9.53 7.15 9.44
N ASP A 66 10.12 8.19 10.02
CA ASP A 66 10.93 8.09 11.24
C ASP A 66 10.02 8.26 12.46
N THR A 67 10.12 7.35 13.43
CA THR A 67 9.26 7.31 14.62
C THR A 67 10.06 7.15 15.91
N CYS A 68 9.46 7.67 16.99
CA CYS A 68 9.98 7.66 18.35
C CYS A 68 9.44 6.50 19.21
N ILE A 69 8.72 5.55 18.61
CA ILE A 69 8.25 4.33 19.26
C ILE A 69 8.69 3.09 18.48
N ARG A 70 9.09 2.04 19.21
CA ARG A 70 9.53 0.77 18.61
C ARG A 70 8.37 -0.05 18.01
N THR A 71 7.15 0.16 18.49
CA THR A 71 5.95 -0.56 18.05
C THR A 71 5.60 -0.19 16.61
N THR A 72 5.77 -1.14 15.70
CA THR A 72 5.48 -0.98 14.28
C THR A 72 3.96 -1.11 14.02
N PRO A 73 3.32 -0.14 13.34
CA PRO A 73 1.92 -0.24 12.95
C PRO A 73 1.61 -1.42 12.00
N SER A 74 0.36 -1.87 11.97
CA SER A 74 -0.08 -2.89 11.01
C SER A 74 0.16 -2.42 9.57
N GLY A 75 0.70 -3.29 8.72
CA GLY A 75 1.07 -2.97 7.34
C GLY A 75 2.42 -2.25 7.19
N TRP A 76 3.17 -2.03 8.26
CA TRP A 76 4.51 -1.43 8.23
C TRP A 76 5.58 -2.42 8.73
N ILE A 77 6.84 -2.15 8.39
CA ILE A 77 8.03 -2.90 8.85
C ILE A 77 9.04 -1.91 9.42
N ASN A 78 9.61 -2.18 10.60
CA ASN A 78 10.78 -1.45 11.13
C ASN A 78 12.01 -1.86 10.31
N THR A 79 12.48 -0.96 9.44
CA THR A 79 13.56 -1.22 8.48
C THR A 79 14.92 -0.68 8.93
N LYS A 80 14.95 0.31 9.84
CA LYS A 80 16.20 0.85 10.43
C LYS A 80 16.03 1.27 11.90
N GLU A 81 17.09 1.16 12.68
CA GLU A 81 17.22 1.71 14.03
C GLU A 81 18.46 2.61 14.10
N ARG A 82 18.32 3.85 14.57
CA ARG A 82 19.42 4.81 14.71
C ARG A 82 19.43 5.38 16.12
N SER A 83 20.48 5.09 16.88
CA SER A 83 20.64 5.62 18.25
C SER A 83 21.50 6.89 18.25
N TYR A 84 21.18 7.84 19.12
CA TYR A 84 21.87 9.12 19.25
C TYR A 84 22.06 9.55 20.72
N THR A 85 23.08 10.38 20.94
CA THR A 85 23.32 11.15 22.16
C THR A 85 23.11 12.65 21.89
N GLY A 86 22.81 13.46 22.91
CA GLY A 86 22.36 14.85 22.72
C GLY A 86 20.87 14.98 22.34
N SER A 87 20.50 16.08 21.68
CA SER A 87 19.11 16.39 21.31
C SER A 87 18.76 15.93 19.89
N GLY A 88 17.54 15.42 19.69
CA GLY A 88 17.07 14.94 18.40
C GLY A 88 15.55 14.91 18.31
N ILE A 89 15.01 14.32 17.24
CA ILE A 89 13.55 14.33 16.99
C ILE A 89 12.74 13.60 18.08
N CYS A 90 13.33 12.67 18.82
CA CYS A 90 12.68 11.89 19.88
C CYS A 90 13.03 12.38 21.30
N GLY A 91 13.21 13.70 21.42
CA GLY A 91 13.63 14.36 22.66
C GLY A 91 15.15 14.35 22.86
N SER A 92 15.56 14.75 24.06
CA SER A 92 16.96 14.88 24.46
C SER A 92 17.43 13.63 25.19
N SER A 93 18.71 13.30 25.03
CA SER A 93 19.35 12.20 25.75
C SER A 93 20.34 12.75 26.79
N SER A 94 19.79 13.16 27.93
CA SER A 94 20.58 13.42 29.14
C SER A 94 21.11 12.08 29.71
N GLY A 95 22.25 11.61 29.17
CA GLY A 95 22.98 10.43 29.64
C GLY A 95 22.47 9.06 29.14
N THR A 96 21.24 8.94 28.65
CA THR A 96 20.70 7.68 28.08
C THR A 96 20.45 7.80 26.58
N PRO A 97 21.11 7.00 25.72
CA PRO A 97 20.92 7.06 24.27
C PRO A 97 19.45 6.87 23.87
N LYS A 98 18.95 7.79 23.04
CA LYS A 98 17.61 7.67 22.41
C LYS A 98 17.75 6.92 21.10
N THR A 99 16.66 6.34 20.59
CA THR A 99 16.64 5.65 19.30
C THR A 99 15.49 6.18 18.43
N ILE A 100 15.76 6.30 17.14
CA ILE A 100 14.80 6.57 16.06
C ILE A 100 14.62 5.26 15.32
N TRP A 101 13.37 4.85 15.12
CA TRP A 101 13.02 3.71 14.28
C TRP A 101 12.50 4.22 12.95
N GLN A 102 13.06 3.75 11.84
CA GLN A 102 12.50 4.00 10.52
C GLN A 102 11.54 2.87 10.19
N ILE A 103 10.29 3.21 9.91
CA ILE A 103 9.28 2.28 9.43
C ILE A 103 9.05 2.50 7.92
N THR A 104 8.90 1.41 7.18
CA THR A 104 8.56 1.42 5.75
C THR A 104 7.22 0.73 5.54
N ASN A 105 6.37 1.33 4.72
CA ASN A 105 5.07 0.80 4.35
C ASN A 105 5.27 -0.47 3.49
N SER A 106 4.64 -1.57 3.89
CA SER A 106 4.74 -2.84 3.16
C SER A 106 3.85 -2.91 1.91
N TYR A 107 2.92 -1.94 1.75
CA TYR A 107 2.07 -1.85 0.57
C TYR A 107 2.91 -1.61 -0.70
N GLY A 108 2.63 -2.38 -1.75
CA GLY A 108 3.40 -2.34 -3.00
C GLY A 108 4.80 -2.97 -2.92
N GLN A 109 5.22 -3.47 -1.77
CA GLN A 109 6.53 -4.10 -1.57
C GLN A 109 6.43 -5.63 -1.65
N THR A 110 7.48 -6.28 -2.15
CA THR A 110 7.62 -7.76 -2.12
C THR A 110 8.75 -8.26 -1.23
N LYS A 111 9.74 -7.41 -0.94
CA LYS A 111 10.91 -7.71 -0.12
C LYS A 111 11.39 -6.46 0.61
N LEU A 112 11.70 -6.58 1.90
CA LEU A 112 12.19 -5.51 2.76
C LEU A 112 13.20 -6.10 3.77
N ASN A 113 14.12 -5.28 4.28
CA ASN A 113 14.90 -5.62 5.45
C ASN A 113 14.12 -5.22 6.72
N SER A 114 14.17 -6.02 7.77
CA SER A 114 13.53 -5.76 9.06
C SER A 114 14.53 -5.85 10.21
N CYS A 115 14.36 -4.98 11.20
CA CYS A 115 15.09 -5.00 12.45
C CYS A 115 14.34 -5.75 13.57
N THR A 116 13.13 -6.21 13.29
CA THR A 116 12.30 -7.00 14.21
C THR A 116 11.88 -8.34 13.59
N ARG A 117 11.80 -9.38 14.43
CA ARG A 117 11.23 -10.69 14.05
C ARG A 117 9.73 -10.63 13.80
N THR A 118 9.04 -9.74 14.50
CA THR A 118 7.60 -9.49 14.27
C THR A 118 7.45 -8.75 12.95
N LEU A 119 6.78 -9.40 12.00
CA LEU A 119 6.44 -8.87 10.69
C LEU A 119 4.91 -8.70 10.57
N PRO A 120 4.42 -7.82 9.69
CA PRO A 120 2.99 -7.74 9.39
C PRO A 120 2.46 -9.03 8.76
N THR A 121 1.15 -9.28 8.89
CA THR A 121 0.48 -10.45 8.31
C THR A 121 0.82 -10.63 6.83
N GLY A 122 1.10 -11.86 6.41
CA GLY A 122 1.47 -12.18 5.02
C GLY A 122 2.93 -11.89 4.66
N TRP A 123 3.78 -11.54 5.63
CA TRP A 123 5.23 -11.46 5.46
C TRP A 123 5.93 -12.54 6.29
N VAL A 124 7.02 -13.07 5.73
CA VAL A 124 7.83 -14.14 6.33
C VAL A 124 9.32 -13.79 6.30
N ILE A 125 10.08 -14.34 7.24
CA ILE A 125 11.55 -14.19 7.28
C ILE A 125 12.18 -15.21 6.33
N THR A 126 12.94 -14.77 5.33
CA THR A 126 13.68 -15.65 4.40
C THR A 126 15.17 -15.74 4.73
N ARG A 127 15.72 -14.78 5.47
CA ARG A 127 17.10 -14.76 5.93
C ARG A 127 17.23 -14.08 7.28
N GLN A 128 18.18 -14.52 8.09
CA GLN A 128 18.63 -13.91 9.33
C GLN A 128 20.13 -13.66 9.25
N THR A 129 20.55 -12.39 9.27
CA THR A 129 21.95 -11.98 9.20
C THR A 129 22.34 -11.29 10.50
N SER A 130 23.21 -11.92 11.30
CA SER A 130 23.75 -11.33 12.53
C SER A 130 25.12 -10.71 12.29
N TYR A 131 25.32 -9.47 12.73
CA TYR A 131 26.52 -8.68 12.47
C TYR A 131 27.04 -7.95 13.73
N SER A 132 28.32 -7.59 13.69
CA SER A 132 29.02 -6.70 14.63
C SER A 132 29.35 -5.37 13.95
N GLY A 133 29.45 -4.28 14.71
CA GLY A 133 29.60 -2.92 14.17
C GLY A 133 28.26 -2.20 13.93
N SER A 134 28.27 -1.20 13.05
CA SER A 134 27.09 -0.44 12.63
C SER A 134 26.39 -1.08 11.43
N GLY A 135 25.08 -0.87 11.33
CA GLY A 135 24.26 -1.28 10.20
C GLY A 135 22.87 -0.64 10.29
N ASP A 136 21.99 -0.94 9.34
CA ASP A 136 20.63 -0.37 9.34
C ASP A 136 19.88 -0.63 10.65
N CYS A 137 20.05 -1.79 11.28
CA CYS A 137 19.40 -2.16 12.55
C CYS A 137 20.22 -1.73 13.78
N GLY A 138 20.82 -0.55 13.70
CA GLY A 138 21.56 0.09 14.79
C GLY A 138 22.99 -0.42 14.98
N MET A 139 23.63 0.15 16.00
CA MET A 139 24.99 -0.18 16.39
C MET A 139 25.03 -1.37 17.36
N ALA A 140 25.97 -2.28 17.12
CA ALA A 140 26.31 -3.39 17.99
C ALA A 140 27.30 -2.94 19.09
N SER A 141 26.80 -2.28 20.14
CA SER A 141 27.58 -1.97 21.35
C SER A 141 27.81 -3.24 22.18
N GLY A 142 28.75 -4.09 21.74
CA GLY A 142 29.13 -5.35 22.38
C GLY A 142 28.20 -6.55 22.10
N SER A 143 26.94 -6.33 21.70
CA SER A 143 26.00 -7.40 21.33
C SER A 143 25.75 -7.45 19.83
N LYS A 144 25.78 -8.65 19.22
CA LYS A 144 25.48 -8.84 17.78
C LYS A 144 24.07 -8.32 17.47
N ARG A 145 23.96 -7.42 16.49
CA ARG A 145 22.66 -7.02 15.90
C ARG A 145 22.24 -8.07 14.88
N THR A 146 20.93 -8.18 14.64
CA THR A 146 20.39 -9.14 13.67
C THR A 146 19.36 -8.45 12.78
N GLN A 147 19.61 -8.50 11.48
CA GLN A 147 18.68 -8.07 10.44
C GLN A 147 17.98 -9.31 9.86
N TYR A 148 16.69 -9.14 9.56
CA TYR A 148 15.85 -10.16 8.95
C TYR A 148 15.49 -9.73 7.55
N GLU A 149 15.74 -10.58 6.56
CA GLU A 149 15.17 -10.39 5.23
C GLU A 149 13.71 -10.83 5.29
N ALA A 150 12.79 -9.88 5.09
CA ALA A 150 11.36 -10.11 5.07
C ALA A 150 10.88 -10.18 3.62
N GLN A 151 10.09 -11.19 3.28
CA GLN A 151 9.50 -11.37 1.97
C GLN A 151 7.98 -11.56 2.07
N SER A 152 7.25 -10.96 1.13
CA SER A 152 5.81 -11.08 1.00
C SER A 152 5.41 -12.46 0.46
N THR A 153 4.40 -13.09 1.06
CA THR A 153 3.81 -14.35 0.58
C THR A 153 2.81 -14.14 -0.57
N ALA A 154 2.61 -12.90 -1.03
CA ALA A 154 1.65 -12.58 -2.09
C ALA A 154 2.03 -13.26 -3.42
N GLY A 155 1.08 -13.97 -4.04
CA GLY A 155 1.28 -14.70 -5.30
C GLY A 155 2.21 -15.91 -5.21
N GLN A 156 2.67 -16.29 -4.00
CA GLN A 156 3.55 -17.44 -3.78
C GLN A 156 2.73 -18.73 -3.56
N SER A 157 3.22 -19.85 -4.08
CA SER A 157 2.69 -21.21 -3.81
C SER A 157 3.55 -22.02 -2.85
N GLN A 158 4.86 -21.73 -2.80
CA GLN A 158 5.83 -22.32 -1.88
C GLN A 158 6.92 -21.29 -1.58
N MET A 159 7.53 -21.37 -0.39
CA MET A 159 8.68 -20.52 -0.01
C MET A 159 9.66 -21.30 0.87
N SER A 160 10.92 -20.86 0.90
CA SER A 160 11.89 -21.26 1.91
C SER A 160 12.00 -20.13 2.93
N VAL A 161 11.69 -20.41 4.20
CA VAL A 161 11.59 -19.42 5.28
C VAL A 161 12.37 -19.88 6.50
N CYS A 162 12.87 -18.95 7.30
CA CYS A 162 13.49 -19.28 8.56
C CYS A 162 12.45 -19.73 9.59
N ASN A 163 12.78 -20.75 10.39
CA ASN A 163 11.95 -21.24 11.50
C ASN A 163 11.63 -20.15 12.55
N ALA A 164 12.39 -19.05 12.55
CA ALA A 164 12.16 -17.87 13.35
C ALA A 164 10.91 -17.06 12.92
N SER A 165 10.32 -17.34 11.75
CA SER A 165 9.17 -16.66 11.17
C SER A 165 7.84 -17.17 11.72
N THR A 166 6.94 -16.26 12.05
CA THR A 166 5.51 -16.58 12.13
C THR A 166 5.01 -16.95 10.72
N LEU A 167 4.17 -17.98 10.60
CA LEU A 167 3.56 -18.36 9.33
C LEU A 167 2.19 -17.67 9.17
N PRO A 168 1.88 -17.08 7.99
CA PRO A 168 0.54 -16.56 7.72
C PRO A 168 -0.50 -17.69 7.62
N SER A 169 -1.77 -17.36 7.89
CA SER A 169 -2.88 -18.31 7.70
C SER A 169 -2.91 -18.84 6.26
N GLY A 170 -3.14 -20.15 6.10
CA GLY A 170 -3.07 -20.84 4.81
C GLY A 170 -1.67 -21.33 4.41
N TRP A 171 -0.65 -21.20 5.26
CA TRP A 171 0.70 -21.74 5.03
C TRP A 171 1.05 -22.83 6.04
N GLU A 172 1.68 -23.91 5.57
CA GLU A 172 2.13 -25.03 6.40
C GLU A 172 3.60 -25.40 6.11
N VAL A 173 4.28 -26.02 7.08
CA VAL A 173 5.64 -26.56 6.90
C VAL A 173 5.54 -27.92 6.23
N SER A 174 6.16 -28.06 5.05
CA SER A 174 6.21 -29.31 4.27
C SER A 174 7.53 -30.08 4.43
N ALA A 175 8.62 -29.37 4.73
CA ALA A 175 9.93 -29.97 4.99
C ALA A 175 10.78 -29.02 5.84
N THR A 176 11.77 -29.57 6.53
CA THR A 176 12.71 -28.84 7.39
C THR A 176 14.14 -29.24 7.00
N SER A 177 15.03 -28.27 6.91
CA SER A 177 16.44 -28.47 6.55
C SER A 177 17.38 -27.47 7.23
N SER A 178 18.67 -27.73 7.13
CA SER A 178 19.74 -26.86 7.63
C SER A 178 20.13 -25.81 6.59
N SER A 179 20.28 -24.55 6.99
CA SER A 179 20.76 -23.48 6.12
C SER A 179 21.50 -22.39 6.88
N THR A 180 22.63 -21.91 6.35
CA THR A 180 23.31 -20.73 6.90
C THR A 180 22.54 -19.42 6.71
N ASN A 181 21.51 -19.41 5.86
CA ASN A 181 20.64 -18.24 5.68
C ASN A 181 19.83 -17.90 6.93
N CYS A 182 19.59 -18.86 7.82
CA CYS A 182 18.73 -18.68 9.00
C CYS A 182 19.55 -18.78 10.31
N GLY A 183 20.78 -18.26 10.28
CA GLY A 183 21.77 -18.46 11.34
C GLY A 183 22.43 -19.84 11.26
N THR A 184 22.99 -20.30 12.38
CA THR A 184 23.70 -21.58 12.48
C THR A 184 22.86 -22.61 13.24
N GLY A 185 22.59 -23.76 12.61
CA GLY A 185 21.90 -24.88 13.25
C GLY A 185 21.27 -25.83 12.24
N SER A 186 20.88 -27.02 12.71
CA SER A 186 20.04 -27.92 11.92
C SER A 186 18.57 -27.52 12.04
N GLY A 187 17.80 -27.71 10.96
CA GLY A 187 16.36 -27.47 10.95
C GLY A 187 15.92 -26.01 11.14
N ASN A 188 16.79 -25.06 10.79
CA ASN A 188 16.48 -23.63 10.86
C ASN A 188 15.82 -23.07 9.58
N LEU A 189 15.77 -23.85 8.50
CA LEU A 189 15.02 -23.52 7.28
C LEU A 189 13.80 -24.45 7.14
N TRP A 190 12.64 -23.85 6.90
CA TRP A 190 11.40 -24.53 6.55
C TRP A 190 11.07 -24.31 5.08
N LYS A 191 10.72 -25.37 4.37
CA LYS A 191 9.99 -25.27 3.11
C LYS A 191 8.50 -25.20 3.43
N ILE A 192 7.86 -24.07 3.18
CA ILE A 192 6.43 -23.89 3.40
C ILE A 192 5.65 -23.98 2.09
N LEU A 193 4.43 -24.52 2.17
CA LEU A 193 3.47 -24.60 1.06
C LEU A 193 2.23 -23.77 1.40
N ASN A 194 1.63 -23.19 0.36
CA ASN A 194 0.34 -22.53 0.45
C ASN A 194 -0.77 -23.56 0.26
N THR A 195 -1.50 -23.87 1.33
CA THR A 195 -2.62 -24.84 1.36
C THR A 195 -3.89 -24.30 0.71
N LYS A 196 -3.94 -22.99 0.43
CA LYS A 196 -5.03 -22.32 -0.27
C LYS A 196 -4.47 -21.54 -1.47
N PRO A 197 -3.93 -22.26 -2.48
CA PRO A 197 -3.32 -21.63 -3.65
C PRO A 197 -4.35 -20.78 -4.38
N LEU A 198 -3.87 -19.65 -4.91
CA LEU A 198 -4.71 -18.65 -5.54
C LEU A 198 -5.26 -19.15 -6.89
N THR A 199 -6.57 -19.30 -6.97
CA THR A 199 -7.28 -19.57 -8.22
C THR A 199 -7.39 -18.31 -9.07
N LYS A 200 -7.33 -18.49 -10.39
CA LYS A 200 -7.38 -17.41 -11.39
C LYS A 200 -8.65 -17.49 -12.21
N VAL A 201 -9.15 -16.35 -12.67
CA VAL A 201 -10.19 -16.21 -13.69
C VAL A 201 -9.72 -15.28 -14.80
N ALA A 202 -10.31 -15.41 -15.98
CA ALA A 202 -10.05 -14.49 -17.09
C ALA A 202 -10.63 -13.10 -16.80
N LEU A 203 -9.90 -12.06 -17.21
CA LEU A 203 -10.40 -10.70 -17.33
C LEU A 203 -10.73 -10.46 -18.81
N HIS A 204 -12.00 -10.55 -19.16
CA HIS A 204 -12.51 -10.38 -20.51
C HIS A 204 -12.59 -8.91 -20.88
N HIS A 205 -12.14 -8.55 -22.08
CA HIS A 205 -12.23 -7.22 -22.64
C HIS A 205 -13.29 -7.18 -23.74
N TYR A 206 -14.21 -6.22 -23.59
CA TYR A 206 -15.23 -5.86 -24.57
C TYR A 206 -15.00 -4.42 -25.05
N ILE A 207 -15.29 -4.16 -26.32
CA ILE A 207 -15.23 -2.83 -26.92
C ILE A 207 -16.65 -2.35 -27.21
N GLY A 208 -17.03 -1.21 -26.65
CA GLY A 208 -18.32 -0.56 -26.91
C GLY A 208 -18.33 0.15 -28.26
N LYS A 209 -19.49 0.24 -28.92
CA LYS A 209 -19.67 0.98 -30.18
C LYS A 209 -19.18 2.44 -30.12
N THR A 210 -19.20 3.05 -28.94
CA THR A 210 -18.72 4.42 -28.67
C THR A 210 -17.20 4.52 -28.46
N GLY A 211 -16.49 3.39 -28.40
CA GLY A 211 -15.06 3.30 -28.10
C GLY A 211 -14.70 2.93 -26.65
N ASP A 212 -15.69 2.63 -25.79
CA ASP A 212 -15.40 2.24 -24.41
C ASP A 212 -14.66 0.90 -24.30
N ASN A 213 -13.77 0.78 -23.32
CA ASN A 213 -13.07 -0.46 -22.98
C ASN A 213 -13.61 -1.03 -21.66
N LEU A 214 -14.45 -2.04 -21.76
CA LEU A 214 -15.07 -2.71 -20.62
C LEU A 214 -14.30 -3.99 -20.26
N TYR A 215 -13.92 -4.11 -18.98
CA TYR A 215 -13.17 -5.25 -18.46
C TYR A 215 -13.99 -5.94 -17.36
N VAL A 216 -14.30 -7.22 -17.55
CA VAL A 216 -15.17 -8.00 -16.65
C VAL A 216 -14.64 -9.42 -16.44
N THR A 217 -14.86 -9.98 -15.24
CA THR A 217 -14.46 -11.35 -14.90
C THR A 217 -15.50 -12.42 -15.25
N LYS A 218 -16.74 -12.00 -15.54
CA LYS A 218 -17.80 -12.86 -16.07
C LYS A 218 -18.05 -12.51 -17.54
N ARG A 219 -17.80 -13.45 -18.45
CA ARG A 219 -18.15 -13.35 -19.87
C ARG A 219 -19.68 -13.47 -20.05
N ASP A 220 -20.27 -12.60 -20.86
CA ASP A 220 -21.69 -12.62 -21.24
C ASP A 220 -21.87 -11.90 -22.58
N ASP A 221 -21.55 -12.59 -23.68
CA ASP A 221 -21.54 -11.96 -25.01
C ASP A 221 -22.94 -11.51 -25.45
N ALA A 222 -23.98 -12.27 -25.10
CA ALA A 222 -25.36 -11.94 -25.43
C ALA A 222 -25.86 -10.71 -24.65
N GLY A 223 -25.62 -10.65 -23.34
CA GLY A 223 -25.94 -9.48 -22.52
C GLY A 223 -25.18 -8.23 -22.98
N MET A 224 -23.88 -8.35 -23.24
CA MET A 224 -23.04 -7.24 -23.71
C MET A 224 -23.47 -6.69 -25.08
N ALA A 225 -23.93 -7.56 -26.00
CA ALA A 225 -24.43 -7.14 -27.31
C ALA A 225 -25.68 -6.24 -27.23
N LEU A 226 -26.55 -6.43 -26.22
CA LEU A 226 -27.70 -5.54 -25.98
C LEU A 226 -27.24 -4.10 -25.72
N TYR A 227 -26.18 -3.93 -24.94
CA TYR A 227 -25.53 -2.66 -24.62
C TYR A 227 -24.54 -2.16 -25.69
N LYS A 228 -24.52 -2.79 -26.88
CA LYS A 228 -23.64 -2.44 -28.02
C LYS A 228 -22.15 -2.61 -27.72
N TYR A 229 -21.80 -3.61 -26.92
CA TYR A 229 -20.44 -4.09 -26.73
C TYR A 229 -20.18 -5.36 -27.55
N SER A 230 -19.00 -5.44 -28.16
CA SER A 230 -18.50 -6.63 -28.84
C SER A 230 -17.35 -7.24 -28.04
N TYR A 231 -17.29 -8.57 -27.94
CA TYR A 231 -16.16 -9.26 -27.31
C TYR A 231 -14.89 -9.02 -28.13
N ASN A 232 -13.77 -8.73 -27.46
CA ASN A 232 -12.47 -8.54 -28.08
C ASN A 232 -11.51 -9.69 -27.73
N ALA A 233 -11.17 -9.86 -26.45
CA ALA A 233 -10.16 -10.82 -26.01
C ALA A 233 -10.25 -11.16 -24.52
N ILE A 234 -9.43 -12.12 -24.07
CA ILE A 234 -8.97 -12.17 -22.67
C ILE A 234 -7.80 -11.19 -22.57
N ALA A 235 -7.92 -10.16 -21.73
CA ALA A 235 -6.89 -9.14 -21.56
C ALA A 235 -5.82 -9.55 -20.54
N ALA A 236 -6.20 -10.35 -19.54
CA ALA A 236 -5.33 -10.84 -18.48
C ALA A 236 -5.99 -12.03 -17.75
N GLN A 237 -5.25 -12.68 -16.87
CA GLN A 237 -5.79 -13.52 -15.80
C GLN A 237 -5.65 -12.80 -14.44
N VAL A 238 -6.67 -12.88 -13.60
CA VAL A 238 -6.75 -12.19 -12.30
C VAL A 238 -7.13 -13.14 -11.17
N PRO A 239 -6.71 -12.90 -9.92
CA PRO A 239 -7.23 -13.59 -8.74
C PRO A 239 -8.77 -13.65 -8.71
N SER A 240 -9.32 -14.85 -8.53
CA SER A 240 -10.78 -15.08 -8.51
C SER A 240 -11.47 -14.54 -7.25
N SER A 241 -10.71 -14.27 -6.20
CA SER A 241 -11.16 -13.75 -4.92
C SER A 241 -10.10 -12.84 -4.29
N ALA A 242 -10.47 -12.12 -3.24
CA ALA A 242 -9.52 -11.37 -2.44
C ALA A 242 -8.52 -12.32 -1.77
N ALA A 243 -7.23 -12.00 -1.90
CA ALA A 243 -6.11 -12.73 -1.31
C ALA A 243 -5.04 -11.76 -0.79
N PHE A 244 -4.08 -12.26 0.00
CA PHE A 244 -3.01 -11.42 0.51
C PHE A 244 -2.18 -10.77 -0.62
N GLY A 245 -1.92 -9.46 -0.49
CA GLY A 245 -1.24 -8.64 -1.49
C GLY A 245 -2.11 -8.24 -2.70
N THR A 246 -3.39 -8.61 -2.72
CA THR A 246 -4.36 -8.12 -3.72
C THR A 246 -5.17 -6.94 -3.19
N THR A 247 -5.67 -6.11 -4.10
CA THR A 247 -6.69 -5.08 -3.87
C THR A 247 -7.72 -5.14 -4.99
N VAL A 248 -8.84 -4.45 -4.81
CA VAL A 248 -9.89 -4.35 -5.84
C VAL A 248 -9.46 -3.39 -6.95
N LEU A 249 -9.64 -3.81 -8.19
CA LEU A 249 -9.68 -2.92 -9.35
C LEU A 249 -11.11 -2.35 -9.45
N HIS A 250 -11.28 -1.12 -8.98
CA HIS A 250 -12.55 -0.40 -8.95
C HIS A 250 -12.89 0.12 -10.35
N ARG A 251 -14.09 -0.15 -10.86
CA ARG A 251 -14.62 0.46 -12.07
C ARG A 251 -15.41 1.72 -11.70
N TYR A 252 -15.18 2.79 -12.44
CA TYR A 252 -16.05 3.95 -12.52
C TYR A 252 -16.53 4.12 -13.97
N TYR A 253 -17.67 4.77 -14.15
CA TYR A 253 -18.25 5.03 -15.47
C TYR A 253 -18.71 6.48 -15.59
N ASN A 254 -18.34 7.14 -16.68
CA ASN A 254 -18.85 8.45 -17.07
C ASN A 254 -19.78 8.26 -18.28
N ALA A 255 -21.08 8.48 -18.05
CA ALA A 255 -22.11 8.26 -19.06
C ALA A 255 -22.07 9.29 -20.20
N SER A 256 -21.67 10.54 -19.93
CA SER A 256 -21.68 11.64 -20.90
C SER A 256 -20.65 11.48 -22.02
N ILE A 257 -19.57 10.74 -21.76
CA ILE A 257 -18.54 10.37 -22.75
C ILE A 257 -18.50 8.86 -23.03
N ALA A 258 -19.42 8.10 -22.42
CA ALA A 258 -19.46 6.65 -22.44
C ALA A 258 -18.08 6.00 -22.18
N ASN A 259 -17.42 6.35 -21.07
CA ASN A 259 -16.12 5.75 -20.71
C ASN A 259 -16.12 5.07 -19.33
N SER A 260 -15.59 3.85 -19.30
CA SER A 260 -15.16 3.10 -18.13
C SER A 260 -13.71 3.44 -17.77
N PHE A 261 -13.50 3.78 -16.50
CA PHE A 261 -12.21 4.05 -15.86
C PHE A 261 -11.97 3.01 -14.76
N TYR A 262 -10.73 2.55 -14.58
CA TYR A 262 -10.38 1.52 -13.61
C TYR A 262 -9.19 1.98 -12.75
N THR A 263 -9.30 1.80 -11.44
CA THR A 263 -8.31 2.27 -10.48
C THR A 263 -8.21 1.35 -9.27
N ILE A 264 -7.01 1.16 -8.71
CA ILE A 264 -6.84 0.51 -7.40
C ILE A 264 -7.03 1.45 -6.22
N GLY A 265 -7.06 2.76 -6.46
CA GLY A 265 -7.37 3.78 -5.46
C GLY A 265 -8.83 4.20 -5.59
N ARG A 266 -9.66 3.88 -4.59
CA ARG A 266 -11.07 4.32 -4.53
C ARG A 266 -11.17 5.73 -3.97
N ASP A 267 -11.75 6.66 -4.73
CA ASP A 267 -12.04 8.04 -4.30
C ASP A 267 -13.28 8.59 -5.03
N ASP A 268 -14.46 8.16 -4.58
CA ASP A 268 -15.74 8.50 -5.19
C ASP A 268 -16.00 10.03 -5.19
N ALA A 269 -15.44 10.76 -4.22
CA ALA A 269 -15.59 12.21 -4.08
C ALA A 269 -14.70 13.01 -5.06
N SER A 270 -13.51 12.51 -5.37
CA SER A 270 -12.66 13.12 -6.40
C SER A 270 -13.12 12.75 -7.81
N TYR A 271 -13.50 11.49 -8.06
CA TYR A 271 -13.88 11.05 -9.41
C TYR A 271 -15.23 11.59 -9.88
N SER A 272 -16.20 11.81 -8.98
CA SER A 272 -17.49 12.43 -9.33
C SER A 272 -17.36 13.85 -9.89
N LYS A 273 -16.34 14.62 -9.46
CA LYS A 273 -16.02 15.95 -10.03
C LYS A 273 -15.64 15.91 -11.52
N PHE A 274 -15.22 14.74 -12.02
CA PHE A 274 -14.91 14.48 -13.43
C PHE A 274 -16.03 13.71 -14.15
N GLY A 275 -17.23 13.64 -13.56
CA GLY A 275 -18.40 12.95 -14.11
C GLY A 275 -18.35 11.43 -14.01
N TYR A 276 -17.42 10.86 -13.25
CA TYR A 276 -17.28 9.42 -13.07
C TYR A 276 -18.03 8.93 -11.82
N THR A 277 -19.01 8.04 -12.01
CA THR A 277 -19.76 7.39 -10.94
C THR A 277 -19.21 6.00 -10.68
N TYR A 278 -19.14 5.57 -9.40
CA TYR A 278 -18.66 4.23 -9.05
C TYR A 278 -19.58 3.15 -9.62
N ALA A 279 -19.01 2.19 -10.36
CA ALA A 279 -19.72 1.16 -11.10
C ALA A 279 -19.37 -0.26 -10.63
N GLY A 280 -18.75 -0.40 -9.46
CA GLY A 280 -18.49 -1.68 -8.79
C GLY A 280 -17.03 -2.16 -8.86
N ALA A 281 -16.81 -3.37 -8.35
CA ALA A 281 -15.53 -4.06 -8.42
C ALA A 281 -15.43 -4.84 -9.74
N ALA A 282 -14.37 -4.62 -10.53
CA ALA A 282 -14.16 -5.34 -11.79
C ALA A 282 -13.39 -6.67 -11.59
N ALA A 283 -12.33 -6.61 -10.77
CA ALA A 283 -11.42 -7.70 -10.50
C ALA A 283 -10.67 -7.48 -9.17
N ASN A 284 -9.93 -8.48 -8.72
CA ASN A 284 -8.83 -8.31 -7.77
C ASN A 284 -7.51 -8.25 -8.55
N VAL A 285 -6.55 -7.43 -8.14
CA VAL A 285 -5.22 -7.29 -8.76
C VAL A 285 -4.15 -7.18 -7.68
N PHE A 286 -2.92 -7.60 -7.95
CA PHE A 286 -1.82 -7.44 -7.00
C PHE A 286 -1.34 -5.98 -6.95
N THR A 287 -0.96 -5.53 -5.76
CA THR A 287 -0.45 -4.17 -5.51
C THR A 287 1.06 -4.06 -5.80
N ALA A 288 1.74 -5.20 -5.93
CA ALA A 288 3.18 -5.33 -6.16
C ALA A 288 3.47 -6.40 -7.22
N LYS A 289 4.66 -6.38 -7.83
CA LYS A 289 5.08 -7.39 -8.82
C LYS A 289 5.41 -8.73 -8.15
N VAL A 290 4.39 -9.58 -8.01
CA VAL A 290 4.52 -10.97 -7.53
C VAL A 290 5.05 -11.92 -8.63
N PRO A 291 5.51 -13.15 -8.31
CA PRO A 291 5.99 -14.09 -9.31
C PRO A 291 4.94 -14.37 -10.40
N ASN A 292 5.42 -14.49 -11.65
CA ASN A 292 4.61 -14.71 -12.85
C ASN A 292 3.58 -13.61 -13.16
N ALA A 293 3.52 -12.51 -12.39
CA ALA A 293 2.67 -11.37 -12.68
C ALA A 293 3.40 -10.32 -13.52
N THR A 294 2.65 -9.72 -14.44
CA THR A 294 3.04 -8.56 -15.24
C THR A 294 2.25 -7.33 -14.79
N ALA A 295 2.69 -6.14 -15.20
CA ALA A 295 1.98 -4.90 -14.91
C ALA A 295 0.73 -4.76 -15.81
N LEU A 296 -0.37 -4.31 -15.22
CA LEU A 296 -1.53 -3.80 -15.94
C LEU A 296 -1.31 -2.30 -16.18
N HIS A 297 -0.93 -1.94 -17.40
CA HIS A 297 -0.65 -0.57 -17.81
C HIS A 297 -1.94 0.15 -18.18
N ARG A 298 -2.14 1.35 -17.62
CA ARG A 298 -3.24 2.25 -17.97
C ARG A 298 -2.79 3.28 -19.00
N TYR A 299 -3.64 3.51 -19.99
CA TYR A 299 -3.45 4.50 -21.05
C TYR A 299 -4.71 5.36 -21.22
N TRP A 300 -4.53 6.60 -21.69
CA TRP A 300 -5.57 7.58 -21.94
C TRP A 300 -5.49 8.15 -23.36
N ASN A 301 -6.61 8.14 -24.10
CA ASN A 301 -6.69 8.79 -25.40
C ASN A 301 -7.28 10.22 -25.25
N PRO A 302 -6.49 11.29 -25.45
CA PRO A 302 -6.95 12.66 -25.24
C PRO A 302 -7.94 13.12 -26.32
N THR A 303 -8.04 12.44 -27.46
CA THR A 303 -8.97 12.75 -28.55
C THR A 303 -10.33 12.12 -28.30
N THR A 304 -10.37 10.81 -28.03
CA THR A 304 -11.64 10.07 -27.83
C THR A 304 -12.16 10.11 -26.40
N LYS A 305 -11.35 10.57 -25.44
CA LYS A 305 -11.68 10.61 -24.00
C LYS A 305 -11.92 9.24 -23.37
N HIS A 306 -11.28 8.20 -23.91
CA HIS A 306 -11.35 6.83 -23.38
C HIS A 306 -10.07 6.39 -22.68
N HIS A 307 -10.22 5.56 -21.66
CA HIS A 307 -9.12 4.79 -21.07
C HIS A 307 -8.98 3.41 -21.74
N PHE A 308 -7.77 2.86 -21.72
CA PHE A 308 -7.44 1.51 -22.18
C PHE A 308 -6.43 0.86 -21.23
N TYR A 309 -6.50 -0.46 -21.06
CA TYR A 309 -5.66 -1.23 -20.14
C TYR A 309 -5.05 -2.42 -20.87
N SER A 310 -3.75 -2.62 -20.71
CA SER A 310 -3.00 -3.70 -21.38
C SER A 310 -1.89 -4.25 -20.51
N VAL A 311 -1.61 -5.54 -20.67
CA VAL A 311 -0.41 -6.19 -20.12
C VAL A 311 0.85 -5.96 -20.97
N VAL A 312 0.68 -5.36 -22.16
CA VAL A 312 1.77 -4.94 -23.05
C VAL A 312 2.14 -3.49 -22.74
N TYR A 313 3.43 -3.25 -22.50
CA TYR A 313 3.99 -1.92 -22.29
C TYR A 313 4.33 -1.24 -23.61
N SER A 314 3.94 0.02 -23.76
CA SER A 314 4.44 0.94 -24.79
C SER A 314 4.67 2.32 -24.18
N SER A 315 5.91 2.82 -24.21
CA SER A 315 6.25 4.16 -23.72
C SER A 315 5.70 5.28 -24.63
N THR A 316 5.57 5.03 -25.92
CA THR A 316 5.04 5.98 -26.92
C THR A 316 3.52 5.93 -27.06
N GLY A 317 2.87 4.95 -26.43
CA GLY A 317 1.43 4.74 -26.48
C GLY A 317 0.99 3.66 -27.47
N ILE A 318 -0.32 3.44 -27.56
CA ILE A 318 -0.96 2.40 -28.38
C ILE A 318 -2.16 3.04 -29.07
N ASN A 319 -2.21 3.06 -30.41
CA ASN A 319 -3.38 3.52 -31.19
C ASN A 319 -3.98 4.88 -30.72
N GLY A 320 -3.12 5.86 -30.41
CA GLY A 320 -3.51 7.18 -29.91
C GLY A 320 -3.75 7.28 -28.40
N PHE A 321 -3.78 6.17 -27.67
CA PHE A 321 -3.78 6.15 -26.21
C PHE A 321 -2.36 6.36 -25.67
N LYS A 322 -2.16 7.41 -24.86
CA LYS A 322 -0.89 7.76 -24.21
C LYS A 322 -0.74 7.01 -22.90
N TYR A 323 0.47 6.56 -22.56
CA TYR A 323 0.73 5.88 -21.29
C TYR A 323 0.54 6.84 -20.09
N GLU A 324 -0.10 6.34 -19.03
CA GLU A 324 -0.23 7.08 -17.76
C GLU A 324 0.61 6.44 -16.65
N LYS A 325 0.31 5.19 -16.27
CA LYS A 325 0.95 4.49 -15.15
C LYS A 325 0.69 2.98 -15.18
N VAL A 326 1.29 2.27 -14.23
CA VAL A 326 0.84 0.93 -13.81
C VAL A 326 -0.35 1.10 -12.86
N GLU A 327 -1.45 0.39 -13.12
CA GLU A 327 -2.63 0.37 -12.24
C GLU A 327 -2.56 -0.77 -11.21
N GLY A 328 -1.88 -1.86 -11.53
CA GLY A 328 -1.67 -3.00 -10.65
C GLY A 328 -0.91 -4.10 -11.36
N TYR A 329 -0.88 -5.30 -10.78
CA TYR A 329 -0.24 -6.46 -11.38
C TYR A 329 -1.21 -7.64 -11.54
N VAL A 330 -1.15 -8.29 -12.68
CA VAL A 330 -2.05 -9.36 -13.14
C VAL A 330 -1.23 -10.48 -13.77
N TYR A 331 -1.82 -11.65 -13.99
CA TYR A 331 -1.18 -12.69 -14.78
C TYR A 331 -1.44 -12.47 -16.27
N ASN A 332 -0.55 -12.97 -17.13
CA ASN A 332 -0.79 -13.01 -18.58
C ASN A 332 -2.09 -13.80 -18.89
N PRO A 333 -2.80 -13.46 -19.98
CA PRO A 333 -4.04 -14.14 -20.41
C PRO A 333 -3.83 -15.64 -20.66
#